data_AF-A0A9E3XUF1-F1
#
_entry.id   AF-A0A9E3XUF1-F1
#
_cell.length_a   1.000
_cell.length_b   1.000
_cell.length_c   1.000
_cell.angle_alpha   90.00
_cell.angle_beta   90.00
_cell.angle_gamma   90.00
#
_symmetry.space_group_name_H-M   'P 1'
#
loop_
_entity.id
_entity.type
_entity.pdbx_description
1 polymer ?
#
loop_
_entity_poly.entity_id
_entity_poly.type
_entity_poly.pdbx_seq_one_letter_code
_entity_poly.pdbx_strand_id
1 'polypeptide(L)'
;QVELVACGHVHRPATARIAHAPLFACPSVFWPARPDFVGARPIELVEGPVGIGVHVRTASRGIASHVRMIGDVPDLARPIEP
;
A
#
# COMPACT_ATOMS: atom_id res chain seq x y z
N GLN A 1 10.47 0.09 -22.47
CA GLN A 1 9.37 -0.78 -22.00
C GLN A 1 9.09 -0.44 -20.54
N VAL A 2 7.82 -0.48 -20.11
CA VAL A 2 7.46 -0.18 -18.71
C VAL A 2 7.70 -1.43 -17.85
N GLU A 3 8.53 -1.30 -16.81
CA GLU A 3 8.93 -2.40 -15.93
C GLU A 3 8.09 -2.47 -14.64
N LEU A 4 7.50 -1.35 -14.21
CA LEU A 4 6.65 -1.24 -13.03
C LEU A 4 5.74 0.00 -13.14
N VAL A 5 4.48 -0.13 -12.73
CA VAL A 5 3.58 0.99 -12.45
C VAL A 5 3.46 1.14 -10.93
N ALA A 6 3.96 2.23 -10.37
CA ALA A 6 3.82 2.54 -8.95
C ALA A 6 2.79 3.67 -8.76
N CYS A 7 1.88 3.52 -7.80
CA CYS A 7 0.84 4.52 -7.55
C CYS A 7 0.50 4.66 -6.05
N GLY A 8 -0.21 5.74 -5.71
CA GLY A 8 -0.80 5.97 -4.39
C GLY A 8 -2.32 5.83 -4.43
N HIS A 9 -3.03 6.79 -3.81
CA HIS A 9 -4.49 6.96 -3.82
C HIS A 9 -5.32 5.88 -3.10
N VAL A 10 -4.88 4.62 -3.08
CA VAL A 10 -5.62 3.52 -2.42
C VAL A 10 -5.35 3.48 -0.91
N HIS A 11 -4.31 4.18 -0.42
CA HIS A 11 -3.91 4.20 0.98
C HIS A 11 -3.62 2.80 1.58
N ARG A 12 -3.36 1.80 0.74
CA ARG A 12 -2.97 0.44 1.15
C ARG A 12 -2.01 -0.17 0.14
N PRO A 13 -1.13 -1.08 0.59
CA PRO A 13 -0.34 -1.88 -0.33
C PRO A 13 -1.26 -2.81 -1.12
N ALA A 14 -1.20 -2.72 -2.45
CA ALA A 14 -1.91 -3.61 -3.34
C ALA A 14 -1.05 -3.92 -4.58
N THR A 15 -1.20 -5.12 -5.12
CA THR A 15 -0.51 -5.53 -6.34
C THR A 15 -1.53 -5.93 -7.40
N ALA A 16 -1.22 -5.57 -8.64
CA ALA A 16 -1.99 -5.98 -9.79
C ALA A 16 -1.07 -6.08 -11.03
N ARG A 17 -1.67 -6.23 -12.20
CA ARG A 17 -0.97 -6.15 -13.47
C ARG A 17 -1.81 -5.33 -14.44
N ILE A 18 -1.19 -4.38 -15.12
CA ILE A 18 -1.79 -3.63 -16.23
C ILE A 18 -1.04 -4.00 -17.50
N ALA A 19 -1.73 -4.67 -18.43
CA ALA A 19 -1.12 -5.27 -19.60
C ALA A 19 0.11 -6.15 -19.22
N HIS A 20 1.32 -5.77 -19.66
CA HIS A 20 2.55 -6.50 -19.37
C HIS A 20 3.29 -6.00 -18.13
N ALA A 21 2.88 -4.88 -17.53
CA ALA A 21 3.60 -4.26 -16.42
C ALA A 21 2.98 -4.63 -15.06
N PRO A 22 3.77 -5.07 -14.07
CA PRO A 22 3.28 -5.18 -12.70
C PRO A 22 2.87 -3.80 -12.19
N LEU A 23 1.83 -3.75 -11.36
CA LEU A 23 1.39 -2.57 -10.64
C LEU A 23 1.58 -2.79 -9.14
N PHE A 24 2.05 -1.75 -8.45
CA PHE A 24 2.14 -1.69 -7.00
C PHE A 24 1.54 -0.37 -6.49
N ALA A 25 0.49 -0.46 -5.69
CA ALA A 25 -0.01 0.67 -4.91
C ALA A 25 0.78 0.74 -3.60
N CYS A 26 1.33 1.91 -3.28
CA CYS A 26 2.09 2.13 -2.06
C CYS A 26 1.19 2.25 -0.83
N PRO A 27 1.65 1.79 0.35
CA PRO A 27 0.98 2.08 1.62
C PRO A 27 0.89 3.59 1.87
N SER A 28 -0.08 3.98 2.70
CA SER A 28 -0.16 5.34 3.26
C SER A 28 0.86 5.52 4.38
N VAL A 29 1.40 6.73 4.50
CA VAL A 29 2.27 7.13 5.62
C VAL A 29 1.50 7.69 6.81
N PHE A 30 0.17 7.85 6.70
CA PHE A 30 -0.65 8.50 7.71
C PHE A 30 -1.94 7.71 8.02
N TRP A 31 -2.90 7.69 7.09
CA TRP A 31 -4.15 6.95 7.26
C TRP A 31 -4.29 5.83 6.23
N PRO A 32 -4.29 4.54 6.62
CA PRO A 32 -4.68 3.47 5.73
C PRO A 32 -6.20 3.44 5.47
N ALA A 33 -6.62 3.04 4.27
CA ALA A 33 -8.05 2.84 3.96
C ALA A 33 -8.50 1.43 4.33
N ARG A 34 -9.65 1.23 4.97
CA ARG A 34 -10.21 -0.10 5.29
C ARG A 34 -10.49 -0.91 4.00
N PRO A 35 -10.15 -2.21 3.92
CA PRO A 35 -10.54 -3.01 2.77
C PRO A 35 -12.02 -3.35 2.92
N ASP A 36 -12.84 -2.89 1.98
CA ASP A 36 -14.25 -3.26 1.91
C ASP A 36 -14.53 -3.81 0.52
N PHE A 37 -14.85 -5.10 0.45
CA PHE A 37 -15.21 -5.80 -0.78
C PHE A 37 -16.73 -6.00 -0.90
N VAL A 38 -17.51 -5.39 0.01
CA VAL A 38 -18.95 -5.58 0.13
C VAL A 38 -19.67 -4.26 -0.12
N GLY A 39 -20.11 -4.10 -1.37
CA GLY A 39 -20.96 -2.99 -1.82
C GLY A 39 -20.21 -1.67 -2.06
N ALA A 40 -20.90 -0.73 -2.71
CA ALA A 40 -20.39 0.63 -2.91
C ALA A 40 -20.63 1.46 -1.64
N ARG A 41 -19.66 1.48 -0.74
CA ARG A 41 -19.65 2.35 0.45
C ARG A 41 -18.56 3.42 0.33
N PRO A 42 -18.71 4.57 1.00
CA PRO A 42 -17.64 5.55 1.10
C PRO A 42 -16.36 4.92 1.66
N ILE A 43 -15.21 5.40 1.19
CA ILE A 43 -13.90 4.97 1.70
C ILE A 43 -13.81 5.35 3.17
N GLU A 44 -13.48 4.38 4.01
CA GLU A 44 -13.24 4.58 5.44
C GLU A 44 -11.73 4.58 5.70
N LEU A 45 -11.21 5.67 6.24
CA LEU A 45 -9.83 5.77 6.72
C LEU A 45 -9.78 5.29 8.18
N VAL A 46 -8.82 4.45 8.51
CA VAL A 46 -8.70 3.82 9.83
C VAL A 46 -7.32 4.04 10.41
N GLU A 47 -7.21 3.99 11.73
CA GLU A 47 -5.91 3.84 12.39
C GLU A 47 -5.34 2.45 12.08
N GLY A 48 -4.03 2.39 11.88
CA GLY A 48 -3.37 1.12 11.64
C GLY A 48 -1.95 1.27 11.13
N PRO A 49 -1.31 0.14 10.82
CA PRO A 49 0.09 0.14 10.41
C PRO A 49 0.29 0.95 9.12
N VAL A 50 1.16 1.95 9.18
CA VAL A 50 1.57 2.79 8.04
C VAL A 50 2.93 2.35 7.51
N GLY A 51 3.24 2.71 6.28
CA GLY A 51 4.49 2.28 5.67
C GLY A 51 4.89 3.08 4.44
N ILE A 52 6.01 2.65 3.85
CA ILE A 52 6.51 3.10 2.56
C ILE A 52 6.73 1.91 1.62
N GLY A 53 6.70 2.17 0.32
CA GLY A 53 7.19 1.26 -0.70
C GLY A 53 8.69 1.47 -0.93
N VAL A 54 9.47 0.39 -0.96
CA VAL A 54 10.90 0.40 -1.31
C VAL A 54 11.08 -0.37 -2.60
N HIS A 55 11.57 0.31 -3.63
CA HIS A 55 11.80 -0.28 -4.95
C HIS A 55 13.30 -0.38 -5.23
N VAL A 56 13.76 -1.58 -5.59
CA VAL A 56 15.15 -1.84 -5.92
C VAL A 56 15.24 -2.39 -7.33
N ARG A 57 15.96 -1.70 -8.21
CA ARG A 57 16.26 -2.16 -9.57
C ARG A 57 17.63 -2.82 -9.60
N THR A 58 17.71 -4.02 -10.15
CA THR A 58 18.96 -4.75 -10.36
C THR A 58 19.07 -5.17 -11.83
N ALA A 59 20.29 -5.24 -12.36
CA ALA A 59 20.51 -5.63 -13.74
C ALA A 59 20.04 -7.06 -14.05
N SER A 60 20.14 -7.98 -13.08
CA SER A 60 19.84 -9.40 -13.27
C SER A 60 18.40 -9.81 -12.93
N ARG A 61 17.66 -9.02 -12.13
CA ARG A 61 16.32 -9.40 -11.65
C ARG A 61 15.24 -8.35 -11.91
N GLY A 62 15.57 -7.25 -12.59
CA GLY A 62 14.62 -6.16 -12.82
C GLY A 62 14.29 -5.42 -11.51
N ILE A 63 13.04 -4.97 -11.36
CA ILE A 63 12.57 -4.19 -10.21
C ILE A 63 11.90 -5.11 -9.18
N ALA A 64 12.37 -5.07 -7.93
CA ALA A 64 11.71 -5.65 -6.77
C ALA A 64 11.05 -4.55 -5.93
N SER A 65 9.86 -4.81 -5.38
CA SER A 65 9.12 -3.87 -4.53
C SER A 65 8.85 -4.51 -3.17
N HIS A 66 9.13 -3.78 -2.09
CA HIS A 66 8.91 -4.21 -0.71
C HIS A 66 8.10 -3.17 0.05
N VAL A 67 7.28 -3.63 1.00
CA VAL A 67 6.62 -2.75 1.98
C VAL A 67 7.50 -2.68 3.22
N ARG A 68 7.84 -1.47 3.65
CA ARG A 68 8.48 -1.23 4.95
C ARG A 68 7.51 -0.46 5.84
N MET A 69 7.14 -1.07 6.96
CA MET A 69 6.34 -0.40 7.97
C MET A 69 7.15 0.71 8.65
N ILE A 70 6.49 1.83 8.94
CA ILE A 70 7.06 3.01 9.61
C ILE A 70 6.20 3.38 10.81
N GLY A 71 6.79 4.02 11.82
CA GLY A 71 6.13 4.36 13.08
C GLY A 71 6.26 3.27 14.15
N ASP A 72 5.87 3.61 15.38
CA ASP A 72 5.69 2.63 16.45
C ASP A 72 4.61 1.67 15.98
N VAL A 73 4.86 0.36 16.05
CA VAL A 73 3.81 -0.64 15.85
C VAL A 73 3.04 -0.65 17.16
N PRO A 74 1.90 0.06 17.30
CA PRO A 74 1.14 -0.03 18.52
C PRO A 74 0.53 -1.43 18.51
N ASP A 75 0.58 -2.10 19.65
CA ASP A 75 -0.07 -3.40 19.82
C ASP A 75 -1.52 -3.28 19.33
N LEU A 76 -1.92 -4.19 18.46
CA LEU A 76 -3.15 -4.09 17.67
C LEU A 76 -4.36 -3.78 18.56
N ALA A 77 -5.16 -2.81 18.11
CA ALA A 77 -6.50 -2.45 18.59
C ALA A 77 -6.58 -1.53 19.82
N ARG A 78 -6.59 -0.21 19.56
CA ARG A 78 -7.49 0.68 20.28
C ARG A 78 -8.29 1.53 19.29
N PRO A 79 -9.62 1.65 19.45
CA PRO A 79 -10.40 2.62 18.70
C PRO A 79 -10.00 4.05 19.11
N ILE A 80 -9.90 4.94 18.13
CA ILE A 80 -9.83 6.38 18.37
C ILE A 80 -11.24 6.86 18.72
N GLU A 81 -11.41 7.50 19.87
CA GLU A 81 -12.63 8.26 20.17
C GLU A 81 -12.58 9.63 19.48
N PRO A 82 -13.73 10.16 19.02
CA PRO A 82 -13.83 11.33 18.16
C PRO A 82 -13.35 12.64 18.81
#